data_AF-X1TZZ9-F1
#
_entry.id   AF-X1TZZ9-F1
#
_cell.length_a   1.000
_cell.length_b   1.000
_cell.length_c   1.000
_cell.angle_alpha   90.00
_cell.angle_beta   90.00
_cell.angle_gamma   90.00
#
_symmetry.space_group_name_H-M   'P 1'
#
loop_
_entity.id
_entity.type
_entity.pdbx_description
1 polymer ?
#
loop_
_entity_poly.entity_id
_entity_poly.type
_entity_poly.pdbx_seq_one_letter_code
_entity_poly.pdbx_strand_id
1 'polypeptide(L)'
;FYNAKRGKIKLLTLPERVTKRDLPEVAIIDMRQEIFTRKRRVNVLSRLLEIKLGEVLRKGQQAILFLNRRGFSTFISCAKCGYVAKCKRCNVSLTYHYDTKTLVCHYCNWGVAPPEICPECNSAYLRYFGLGTEKVESELHRLFPGARIARMDTDVTRHKDAHARILGDFKEGKTDILIGTQMVAKGLDFPRVSLVGVISADTALNLPDFRSGERTFNLLTQVGGRSGRGEAEGKVIIQTYVPEHYAIIASIRHDYQR
;
A
#
# COMPACT_ATOMS: atom_id res chain seq x y z
N PHE A 1 14.82 -2.22 18.72
CA PHE A 1 15.95 -3.04 18.25
C PHE A 1 17.32 -2.39 18.51
N TYR A 2 17.59 -1.19 18.00
CA TYR A 2 18.88 -0.48 18.17
C TYR A 2 19.36 -0.39 19.64
N ASN A 3 18.50 0.02 20.58
CA ASN A 3 18.85 0.06 22.00
C ASN A 3 19.19 -1.32 22.58
N ALA A 4 18.59 -2.38 22.06
CA ALA A 4 18.88 -3.74 22.47
C ALA A 4 20.22 -4.23 21.90
N LYS A 5 20.52 -3.91 20.63
CA LYS A 5 21.87 -4.09 20.05
C LYS A 5 22.96 -3.34 20.84
N ARG A 6 22.62 -2.19 21.44
CA ARG A 6 23.52 -1.41 22.31
C ARG A 6 23.59 -1.88 23.76
N GLY A 7 22.95 -3.00 24.12
CA GLY A 7 22.97 -3.53 25.48
C GLY A 7 22.15 -2.73 26.50
N LYS A 8 21.42 -1.68 26.10
CA LYS A 8 20.56 -0.90 27.01
C LYS A 8 19.31 -1.66 27.44
N ILE A 9 18.89 -2.64 26.64
CA ILE A 9 17.70 -3.47 26.87
C ILE A 9 18.06 -4.90 26.45
N LYS A 10 17.61 -5.90 27.20
CA LYS A 10 17.79 -7.31 26.82
C LYS A 10 16.91 -7.65 25.61
N LEU A 11 17.52 -8.18 24.55
CA LEU A 11 16.80 -8.69 23.38
C LEU A 11 16.42 -10.16 23.62
N LEU A 12 15.14 -10.49 23.53
CA LEU A 12 14.65 -11.86 23.47
C LEU A 12 14.08 -12.11 22.07
N THR A 13 14.49 -13.18 21.41
CA THR A 13 14.11 -13.49 20.02
C THR A 13 13.29 -14.76 19.95
N LEU A 14 12.26 -14.74 19.09
CA LEU A 14 11.48 -15.92 18.69
C LEU A 14 11.67 -16.08 17.18
N PRO A 15 12.74 -16.76 16.73
CA PRO A 15 13.11 -16.82 15.31
C PRO A 15 12.16 -17.71 14.50
N GLU A 16 11.46 -18.63 15.17
CA GLU A 16 10.58 -19.60 14.54
C GLU A 16 9.12 -19.16 14.61
N ARG A 17 8.38 -19.41 13.53
CA ARG A 17 6.93 -19.25 13.53
C ARG A 17 6.29 -20.40 14.30
N VAL A 18 5.25 -20.10 15.07
CA VAL A 18 4.42 -21.10 15.77
C VAL A 18 3.88 -22.14 14.78
N THR A 19 3.53 -21.69 13.56
CA THR A 19 3.18 -22.55 12.44
C THR A 19 4.44 -22.83 11.62
N LYS A 20 4.82 -24.11 11.40
CA LYS A 20 5.93 -24.53 10.50
C LYS A 20 5.65 -24.27 9.01
N ARG A 21 5.02 -23.14 8.68
CA ARG A 21 4.65 -22.73 7.32
C ARG A 21 5.57 -21.60 6.87
N ASP A 22 5.94 -21.67 5.60
CA ASP A 22 6.77 -20.67 4.95
C ASP A 22 6.11 -19.29 4.93
N LEU A 23 6.94 -18.28 4.73
CA LEU A 23 6.47 -16.93 4.48
C LEU A 23 5.77 -16.89 3.12
N PRO A 24 4.74 -16.02 2.96
CA PRO A 24 4.01 -15.94 1.71
C PRO A 24 4.92 -15.46 0.58
N GLU A 25 4.64 -15.90 -0.64
CA GLU A 25 5.34 -15.43 -1.83
C GLU A 25 5.05 -13.94 -2.04
N VAL A 26 6.08 -13.11 -2.14
CA VAL A 26 5.97 -11.66 -2.34
C VAL A 26 6.41 -11.28 -3.76
N ALA A 27 5.52 -10.66 -4.52
CA ALA A 27 5.81 -10.11 -5.84
C ALA A 27 5.81 -8.57 -5.79
N ILE A 28 6.86 -7.93 -6.30
CA ILE A 28 6.89 -6.48 -6.54
C ILE A 28 6.53 -6.19 -7.98
N ILE A 29 5.63 -5.24 -8.18
CA ILE A 29 5.24 -4.76 -9.49
C ILE A 29 5.67 -3.32 -9.67
N ASP A 30 6.50 -3.10 -10.68
CA ASP A 30 6.86 -1.78 -11.17
C ASP A 30 5.69 -1.19 -11.98
N MET A 31 4.96 -0.28 -11.36
CA MET A 31 3.80 0.38 -11.97
C MET A 31 4.17 1.32 -13.14
N ARG A 32 5.46 1.67 -13.30
CA ARG A 32 5.92 2.43 -14.48
C ARG A 32 5.79 1.61 -15.76
N GLN A 33 6.01 0.30 -15.67
CA GLN A 33 5.93 -0.62 -16.82
C GLN A 33 4.48 -0.91 -17.23
N GLU A 34 3.55 -0.94 -16.27
CA GLU A 34 2.12 -1.20 -16.50
C GLU A 34 1.45 -0.19 -17.44
N ILE A 35 1.98 1.04 -17.52
CA ILE A 35 1.46 2.07 -18.45
C ILE A 35 1.67 1.64 -19.90
N PHE A 36 2.84 1.05 -20.21
CA PHE A 36 3.18 0.65 -21.56
C PHE A 36 2.38 -0.59 -21.99
N THR A 37 2.14 -1.52 -21.07
CA THR A 37 1.40 -2.76 -21.36
C THR A 37 -0.11 -2.53 -21.50
N ARG A 38 -0.66 -1.43 -20.96
CA ARG A 38 -2.11 -1.13 -20.95
C ARG A 38 -2.50 0.10 -21.77
N LYS A 39 -1.96 0.23 -23.00
CA LYS A 39 -2.31 1.32 -23.95
C LYS A 39 -2.15 2.73 -23.34
N ARG A 40 -1.12 2.95 -22.54
CA ARG A 40 -0.82 4.26 -21.89
C ARG A 40 -1.86 4.74 -20.88
N ARG A 41 -2.72 3.85 -20.37
CA ARG A 41 -3.64 4.16 -19.27
C ARG A 41 -2.94 3.95 -17.93
N VAL A 42 -3.11 4.89 -17.01
CA VAL A 42 -2.66 4.77 -15.63
C VAL A 42 -3.74 4.01 -14.87
N ASN A 43 -3.42 2.79 -14.43
CA ASN A 43 -4.35 1.93 -13.71
C ASN A 43 -3.99 1.87 -12.23
N VAL A 44 -5.00 1.71 -11.38
CA VAL A 44 -4.84 1.58 -9.93
C VAL A 44 -4.34 0.19 -9.56
N LEU A 45 -4.76 -0.82 -10.34
CA LEU A 45 -4.34 -2.20 -10.21
C LEU A 45 -3.42 -2.55 -11.39
N SER A 46 -2.32 -3.20 -11.06
CA SER A 46 -1.46 -3.91 -12.01
C SER A 46 -2.20 -5.10 -12.58
N ARG A 47 -1.76 -5.54 -13.77
CA ARG A 47 -2.28 -6.74 -14.42
C ARG A 47 -2.15 -7.98 -13.55
N LEU A 48 -1.02 -8.15 -12.86
CA LEU A 48 -0.84 -9.32 -11.99
C LEU A 48 -1.86 -9.31 -10.85
N LEU A 49 -2.05 -8.17 -10.18
CA LEU A 49 -3.00 -8.07 -9.07
C LEU A 49 -4.44 -8.35 -9.54
N GLU A 50 -4.84 -7.81 -10.69
CA GLU A 50 -6.15 -8.07 -11.30
C GLU A 50 -6.36 -9.56 -11.59
N ILE A 51 -5.39 -10.23 -12.22
CA ILE A 51 -5.47 -11.67 -12.51
C ILE A 51 -5.58 -12.48 -11.22
N LYS A 52 -4.76 -12.17 -10.21
CA LYS A 52 -4.78 -12.89 -8.92
C LYS A 52 -6.07 -12.64 -8.14
N LEU A 53 -6.64 -11.44 -8.19
CA LEU A 53 -7.98 -11.20 -7.63
C LEU A 53 -9.03 -12.07 -8.30
N GLY A 54 -9.02 -12.17 -9.64
CA GLY A 54 -9.95 -13.04 -10.37
C GLY A 54 -9.78 -14.54 -10.03
N GLU A 55 -8.56 -15.01 -9.77
CA GLU A 55 -8.31 -16.37 -9.27
C GLU A 55 -8.86 -16.59 -7.86
N VAL A 56 -8.64 -15.64 -6.95
CA VAL A 56 -9.13 -15.69 -5.56
C VAL A 56 -10.65 -15.77 -5.53
N LEU A 57 -11.33 -14.89 -6.28
CA LEU A 57 -12.78 -14.85 -6.37
C LEU A 57 -13.35 -16.16 -6.93
N ARG A 58 -12.75 -16.72 -8.00
CA ARG A 58 -13.19 -18.00 -8.58
C ARG A 58 -13.04 -19.18 -7.62
N LYS A 59 -12.09 -19.13 -6.70
CA LYS A 59 -11.87 -20.17 -5.68
C LYS A 59 -12.74 -19.98 -4.43
N GLY A 60 -13.60 -18.95 -4.37
CA GLY A 60 -14.35 -18.61 -3.17
C GLY A 60 -13.46 -18.18 -2.00
N GLN A 61 -12.24 -17.74 -2.29
CA GLN A 61 -11.29 -17.23 -1.31
C GLN A 61 -11.45 -15.71 -1.16
N GLN A 62 -10.76 -15.13 -0.18
CA GLN A 62 -10.86 -13.71 0.15
C GLN A 62 -9.53 -12.99 -0.12
N ALA A 63 -9.62 -11.70 -0.43
CA ALA A 63 -8.46 -10.83 -0.62
C ALA A 63 -8.52 -9.61 0.30
N ILE A 64 -7.34 -9.12 0.69
CA ILE A 64 -7.17 -7.82 1.36
C ILE A 64 -6.44 -6.89 0.43
N LEU A 65 -7.00 -5.70 0.18
CA LEU A 65 -6.31 -4.62 -0.51
C LEU A 65 -5.94 -3.52 0.47
N PHE A 66 -4.64 -3.31 0.61
CA PHE A 66 -4.05 -2.40 1.56
C PHE A 66 -3.64 -1.08 0.91
N LEU A 67 -4.04 0.02 1.55
CA LEU A 67 -3.65 1.38 1.21
C LEU A 67 -3.01 2.07 2.42
N ASN A 68 -1.90 2.78 2.21
CA ASN A 68 -1.29 3.53 3.30
C ASN A 68 -2.06 4.83 3.62
N ARG A 69 -2.82 4.81 4.72
CA ARG A 69 -3.41 5.90 5.54
C ARG A 69 -4.06 7.14 4.85
N ARG A 70 -5.37 7.29 5.09
CA ARG A 70 -6.14 8.38 5.76
C ARG A 70 -5.96 9.90 5.42
N GLY A 71 -5.22 10.37 4.42
CA GLY A 71 -5.13 11.84 4.21
C GLY A 71 -4.79 12.33 2.80
N PHE A 72 -5.46 13.42 2.40
CA PHE A 72 -5.32 14.22 1.18
C PHE A 72 -3.94 14.83 0.91
N SER A 73 -2.87 14.37 1.60
CA SER A 73 -1.52 14.86 1.34
C SER A 73 -1.04 14.25 0.03
N THR A 74 -1.53 14.83 -1.05
CA THR A 74 -1.29 14.31 -2.37
C THR A 74 0.08 14.78 -2.80
N PHE A 75 1.02 13.86 -2.99
CA PHE A 75 2.28 14.22 -3.62
C PHE A 75 2.11 14.06 -5.13
N ILE A 76 2.88 14.84 -5.89
CA ILE A 76 2.93 14.68 -7.33
C ILE A 76 4.03 13.69 -7.67
N SER A 77 3.69 12.69 -8.47
CA SER A 77 4.66 11.78 -9.07
C SER A 77 4.39 11.46 -10.54
N CYS A 78 5.47 11.23 -11.28
CA CYS A 78 5.43 10.85 -12.68
C CYS A 78 5.22 9.34 -12.80
N ALA A 79 4.09 8.95 -13.37
CA ALA A 79 3.77 7.54 -13.55
C ALA A 79 4.70 6.85 -14.59
N LYS A 80 5.40 7.60 -15.46
CA LYS A 80 6.36 7.07 -16.45
C LYS A 80 7.75 6.77 -15.87
N CYS A 81 8.29 7.66 -15.05
CA CYS A 81 9.69 7.55 -14.57
C CYS A 81 9.84 7.44 -13.05
N GLY A 82 8.77 7.64 -12.28
CA GLY A 82 8.81 7.62 -10.81
C GLY A 82 9.28 8.92 -10.16
N TYR A 83 9.53 9.99 -10.93
CA TYR A 83 9.83 11.33 -10.38
C TYR A 83 8.83 11.72 -9.29
N VAL A 84 9.31 12.30 -8.19
CA VAL A 84 8.46 12.88 -7.12
C VAL A 84 8.83 14.35 -6.95
N ALA A 85 7.82 15.23 -6.86
CA ALA A 85 8.06 16.65 -6.62
C ALA A 85 8.64 16.88 -5.20
N LYS A 86 9.86 17.42 -5.12
CA LYS A 86 10.58 17.66 -3.87
C LYS A 86 10.86 19.14 -3.63
N CYS A 87 10.93 19.52 -2.37
CA CYS A 87 11.37 20.84 -1.94
C CYS A 87 12.86 21.02 -2.25
N LYS A 88 13.21 22.05 -3.02
CA LYS A 88 14.62 22.38 -3.34
C LYS A 88 15.46 22.78 -2.12
N ARG A 89 14.82 23.16 -1.00
CA ARG A 89 15.48 23.59 0.24
C ARG A 89 15.66 22.46 1.25
N CYS A 90 14.67 21.57 1.35
CA CYS A 90 14.61 20.55 2.41
C CYS A 90 14.76 19.11 1.89
N ASN A 91 14.74 18.91 0.57
CA ASN A 91 14.78 17.60 -0.09
C ASN A 91 13.68 16.60 0.35
N VAL A 92 12.59 17.12 0.91
CA VAL A 92 11.38 16.37 1.28
C VAL A 92 10.32 16.49 0.19
N SER A 93 9.44 15.50 0.08
CA SER A 93 8.31 15.53 -0.86
C SER A 93 7.36 16.68 -0.55
N LEU A 94 6.91 17.37 -1.60
CA LEU A 94 5.94 18.46 -1.50
C LEU A 94 4.52 17.90 -1.39
N THR A 95 3.67 18.56 -0.62
CA THR A 95 2.24 18.27 -0.53
C THR A 95 1.47 19.18 -1.46
N TYR A 96 0.62 18.61 -2.30
CA TYR A 96 -0.31 19.34 -3.13
C TYR A 96 -1.58 19.66 -2.33
N HIS A 97 -1.91 20.95 -2.30
CA HIS A 97 -3.11 21.50 -1.70
C HIS A 97 -4.12 21.79 -2.80
N TYR A 98 -5.26 21.10 -2.77
CA TYR A 98 -6.29 21.23 -3.82
C TYR A 98 -6.95 22.62 -3.83
N ASP A 99 -7.15 23.21 -2.66
CA ASP A 99 -7.84 24.50 -2.51
C ASP A 99 -7.04 25.65 -3.14
N THR A 100 -5.71 25.65 -2.91
CA THR A 100 -4.80 26.67 -3.43
C THR A 100 -4.16 26.28 -4.75
N LYS A 101 -4.28 25.02 -5.18
CA LYS A 101 -3.59 24.42 -6.34
C LYS A 101 -2.07 24.60 -6.28
N THR A 102 -1.49 24.54 -5.10
CA THR A 102 -0.04 24.74 -4.87
C THR A 102 0.63 23.51 -4.26
N LEU A 103 1.88 23.31 -4.62
CA LEU A 103 2.80 22.42 -3.92
C LEU A 103 3.43 23.16 -2.75
N VAL A 104 3.30 22.62 -1.54
CA VAL A 104 3.78 23.24 -0.31
C VAL A 104 4.72 22.30 0.45
N CYS A 105 5.85 22.84 0.89
CA CYS A 105 6.72 22.20 1.87
C CYS A 105 6.29 22.57 3.28
N HIS A 106 5.83 21.60 4.07
CA HIS A 106 5.39 21.85 5.45
C HIS A 106 6.53 22.06 6.47
N TYR A 107 7.78 21.91 6.05
CA TYR A 107 8.94 22.18 6.91
C TYR A 107 9.43 23.63 6.82
N CYS A 108 9.48 24.20 5.62
CA CYS A 108 10.01 25.55 5.39
C CYS A 108 8.99 26.51 4.78
N ASN A 109 7.74 26.08 4.66
CA ASN A 109 6.61 26.82 4.09
C ASN A 109 6.83 27.31 2.65
N TRP A 110 7.79 26.73 1.92
CA TRP A 110 8.02 27.06 0.52
C TRP A 110 6.89 26.51 -0.35
N GLY A 111 6.24 27.41 -1.10
CA GLY A 111 5.17 27.10 -2.04
C GLY A 111 5.61 27.29 -3.50
N VAL A 112 5.15 26.42 -4.39
CA VAL A 112 5.38 26.50 -5.84
C VAL A 112 4.19 25.95 -6.61
N ALA A 113 3.99 26.40 -7.85
CA ALA A 113 3.01 25.78 -8.74
C ALA A 113 3.44 24.36 -9.13
N PRO A 114 2.49 23.42 -9.30
CA PRO A 114 2.81 22.10 -9.84
C PRO A 114 3.30 22.22 -11.29
N PRO A 115 4.31 21.44 -11.72
CA PRO A 115 4.74 21.45 -13.12
C PRO A 115 3.68 20.79 -14.01
N GLU A 116 3.53 21.27 -15.24
CA GLU A 116 2.58 20.70 -16.22
C GLU A 116 3.11 19.40 -16.85
N ILE A 117 4.43 19.32 -17.05
CA ILE A 117 5.13 18.14 -17.57
C ILE A 117 6.20 17.69 -16.59
N CYS A 118 6.51 16.39 -16.61
CA CYS A 118 7.55 15.84 -15.74
C CYS A 118 8.92 16.45 -16.08
N PRO A 119 9.62 17.08 -15.11
CA PRO A 119 10.91 17.72 -15.37
C PRO A 119 12.05 16.73 -15.65
N GLU A 120 11.88 15.44 -15.30
CA GLU A 120 12.91 14.41 -15.51
C GLU A 120 12.78 13.68 -16.85
N CYS A 121 11.56 13.55 -17.40
CA CYS A 121 11.33 12.69 -18.59
C CYS A 121 10.38 13.31 -19.63
N ASN A 122 10.01 14.58 -19.46
CA ASN A 122 9.12 15.38 -20.30
C ASN A 122 7.76 14.72 -20.59
N SER A 123 7.30 13.81 -19.73
CA SER A 123 6.01 13.15 -19.91
C SER A 123 4.88 13.95 -19.26
N ALA A 124 3.71 13.92 -19.88
CA ALA A 124 2.47 14.47 -19.30
C ALA A 124 1.82 13.54 -18.24
N TYR A 125 2.50 12.45 -17.83
CA TYR A 125 1.95 11.47 -16.87
C TYR A 125 2.20 11.86 -15.41
N LEU A 126 2.13 13.15 -15.09
CA LEU A 126 2.14 13.61 -13.70
C LEU A 126 0.79 13.28 -13.04
N ARG A 127 0.86 12.72 -11.84
CA ARG A 127 -0.29 12.25 -11.07
C ARG A 127 -0.21 12.73 -9.64
N TYR A 128 -1.37 13.08 -9.13
CA TYR A 128 -1.61 13.35 -7.73
C TYR A 128 -1.87 12.01 -7.04
N PHE A 129 -0.90 11.53 -6.27
CA PHE A 129 -1.00 10.29 -5.51
C PHE A 129 -1.71 10.54 -4.20
N GLY A 130 -2.35 9.52 -3.62
CA GLY A 130 -3.31 9.67 -2.53
C GLY A 130 -4.71 9.18 -2.91
N LEU A 131 -4.78 8.28 -3.89
CA LEU A 131 -6.01 7.62 -4.31
C LEU A 131 -6.68 7.00 -3.08
N GLY A 132 -7.81 7.58 -2.69
CA GLY A 132 -8.61 7.08 -1.59
C GLY A 132 -9.09 5.66 -1.85
N THR A 133 -9.50 4.99 -0.78
CA THR A 133 -10.15 3.67 -0.80
C THR A 133 -11.33 3.62 -1.78
N GLU A 134 -12.02 4.75 -1.99
CA GLU A 134 -13.13 4.92 -2.95
C GLU A 134 -12.74 4.66 -4.41
N LYS A 135 -11.57 5.13 -4.85
CA LYS A 135 -11.16 4.90 -6.24
C LYS A 135 -10.82 3.44 -6.49
N VAL A 136 -10.24 2.77 -5.49
CA VAL A 136 -9.99 1.32 -5.55
C VAL A 136 -11.31 0.56 -5.59
N GLU A 137 -12.28 0.94 -4.75
CA GLU A 137 -13.62 0.35 -4.72
C GLU A 137 -14.33 0.49 -6.07
N SER A 138 -14.36 1.70 -6.64
CA SER A 138 -14.96 1.96 -7.95
C SER A 138 -14.32 1.11 -9.06
N GLU A 139 -12.98 1.01 -9.08
CA GLU A 139 -12.27 0.22 -10.06
C GLU A 139 -12.52 -1.29 -9.87
N LEU A 140 -12.64 -1.77 -8.63
CA LEU A 140 -12.99 -3.16 -8.36
C LEU A 140 -14.41 -3.49 -8.78
N HIS A 141 -15.40 -2.62 -8.53
CA HIS A 141 -16.76 -2.85 -9.01
C HIS A 141 -16.84 -2.90 -10.55
N ARG A 142 -16.01 -2.10 -11.23
CA ARG A 142 -15.90 -2.14 -12.68
C ARG A 142 -15.32 -3.47 -13.19
N LEU A 143 -14.31 -4.00 -12.51
CA LEU A 143 -13.61 -5.23 -12.91
C LEU A 143 -14.34 -6.51 -12.46
N PHE A 144 -14.98 -6.47 -11.30
CA PHE A 144 -15.64 -7.61 -10.66
C PHE A 144 -17.04 -7.21 -10.15
N PRO A 145 -18.03 -7.01 -11.05
CA PRO A 145 -19.35 -6.51 -10.66
C PRO A 145 -20.10 -7.37 -9.64
N GLY A 146 -19.81 -8.68 -9.58
CA GLY A 146 -20.42 -9.62 -8.64
C GLY A 146 -19.67 -9.80 -7.31
N ALA A 147 -18.51 -9.16 -7.12
CA ALA A 147 -17.73 -9.32 -5.90
C ALA A 147 -18.32 -8.48 -4.75
N ARG A 148 -18.40 -9.08 -3.56
CA ARG A 148 -18.84 -8.39 -2.34
C ARG A 148 -17.64 -7.65 -1.76
N ILE A 149 -17.61 -6.33 -1.93
CA ILE A 149 -16.48 -5.48 -1.55
C ILE A 149 -16.87 -4.69 -0.30
N ALA A 150 -15.97 -4.58 0.66
CA ALA A 150 -16.14 -3.72 1.83
C ALA A 150 -14.94 -2.80 2.01
N ARG A 151 -15.20 -1.56 2.44
CA ARG A 151 -14.17 -0.61 2.88
C ARG A 151 -14.10 -0.56 4.40
N MET A 152 -12.88 -0.66 4.90
CA MET A 152 -12.51 -0.38 6.29
C MET A 152 -11.59 0.84 6.33
N ASP A 153 -12.21 2.00 6.18
CA ASP A 153 -11.61 3.30 6.42
C ASP A 153 -12.41 4.07 7.49
N THR A 154 -11.97 5.29 7.74
CA THR A 154 -12.41 6.05 8.92
C THR A 154 -13.77 6.66 8.76
N ASP A 155 -14.16 6.94 7.52
CA ASP A 155 -15.44 7.52 7.21
C ASP A 155 -16.52 6.44 7.31
N VAL A 156 -16.20 5.20 6.94
CA VAL A 156 -17.10 4.05 7.11
C VAL A 156 -17.17 3.56 8.57
N THR A 157 -16.09 3.67 9.35
CA THR A 157 -16.07 3.20 10.75
C THR A 157 -16.48 4.25 11.79
N ARG A 158 -17.08 5.39 11.40
CA ARG A 158 -17.47 6.45 12.36
C ARG A 158 -18.57 6.01 13.33
N HIS A 159 -19.42 5.07 12.92
CA HIS A 159 -20.49 4.56 13.75
C HIS A 159 -19.98 3.53 14.75
N LYS A 160 -20.54 3.56 15.97
CA LYS A 160 -20.31 2.54 17.00
C LYS A 160 -20.57 1.15 16.39
N ASP A 161 -19.66 0.20 16.64
CA ASP A 161 -19.70 -1.21 16.19
C ASP A 161 -19.52 -1.49 14.69
N ALA A 162 -19.42 -0.47 13.82
CA ALA A 162 -19.20 -0.68 12.38
C ALA A 162 -17.93 -1.49 12.09
N HIS A 163 -16.87 -1.24 12.86
CA HIS A 163 -15.63 -1.98 12.77
C HIS A 163 -15.80 -3.48 13.05
N ALA A 164 -16.46 -3.83 14.16
CA ALA A 164 -16.68 -5.23 14.54
C ALA A 164 -17.56 -5.95 13.51
N ARG A 165 -18.57 -5.26 12.96
CA ARG A 165 -19.46 -5.80 11.93
C ARG A 165 -18.71 -6.15 10.64
N ILE A 166 -17.96 -5.21 10.07
CA ILE A 166 -17.21 -5.42 8.82
C ILE A 166 -16.23 -6.59 8.96
N LEU A 167 -15.53 -6.68 10.09
CA LEU A 167 -14.61 -7.78 10.35
C LEU A 167 -15.35 -9.10 10.58
N GLY A 168 -16.50 -9.07 11.23
CA GLY A 168 -17.38 -10.24 11.40
C GLY A 168 -17.82 -10.77 10.04
N ASP A 169 -18.37 -9.90 9.18
CA ASP A 169 -18.82 -10.25 7.84
C ASP A 169 -17.66 -10.78 6.98
N PHE A 170 -16.48 -10.17 7.06
CA PHE A 170 -15.30 -10.69 6.38
C PHE A 170 -14.86 -12.05 6.97
N LYS A 171 -14.86 -12.22 8.29
CA LYS A 171 -14.53 -13.50 8.94
C LYS A 171 -15.56 -14.60 8.66
N GLU A 172 -16.81 -14.26 8.38
CA GLU A 172 -17.88 -15.19 8.01
C GLU A 172 -17.91 -15.49 6.51
N GLY A 173 -17.22 -14.69 5.69
CA GLY A 173 -17.13 -14.90 4.25
C GLY A 173 -18.28 -14.25 3.49
N LYS A 174 -18.92 -13.25 4.09
CA LYS A 174 -19.93 -12.37 3.48
C LYS A 174 -19.31 -11.28 2.60
N THR A 175 -18.00 -11.08 2.71
CA THR A 175 -17.23 -10.09 1.93
C THR A 175 -16.08 -10.81 1.24
N ASP A 176 -15.90 -10.61 -0.06
CA ASP A 176 -14.84 -11.24 -0.84
C ASP A 176 -13.54 -10.43 -0.82
N ILE A 177 -13.65 -9.10 -0.90
CA ILE A 177 -12.50 -8.19 -0.92
C ILE A 177 -12.66 -7.13 0.17
N LEU A 178 -11.70 -7.06 1.08
CA LEU A 178 -11.63 -6.03 2.10
C LEU A 178 -10.58 -4.98 1.70
N ILE A 179 -11.02 -3.76 1.44
CA ILE A 179 -10.15 -2.60 1.19
C ILE A 179 -9.92 -1.90 2.52
N GLY A 180 -8.67 -1.60 2.88
CA GLY A 180 -8.47 -0.77 4.06
C GLY A 180 -7.04 -0.32 4.28
N THR A 181 -6.88 0.36 5.41
CA THR A 181 -5.60 0.97 5.81
C THR A 181 -4.95 0.16 6.94
N GLN A 182 -4.15 0.81 7.78
CA GLN A 182 -3.43 0.19 8.90
C GLN A 182 -4.32 -0.62 9.85
N MET A 183 -5.62 -0.36 9.88
CA MET A 183 -6.58 -1.09 10.71
C MET A 183 -6.74 -2.55 10.27
N VAL A 184 -6.75 -2.82 8.96
CA VAL A 184 -6.87 -4.19 8.42
C VAL A 184 -5.64 -5.04 8.75
N ALA A 185 -4.49 -4.40 8.98
CA ALA A 185 -3.23 -5.07 9.26
C ALA A 185 -3.03 -5.48 10.74
N LYS A 186 -3.94 -5.14 11.66
CA LYS A 186 -3.78 -5.35 13.11
C LYS A 186 -4.62 -6.53 13.62
N GLY A 187 -3.98 -7.41 14.41
CA GLY A 187 -4.64 -8.24 15.43
C GLY A 187 -5.67 -9.28 14.97
N LEU A 188 -5.85 -9.48 13.67
CA LEU A 188 -6.92 -10.32 13.12
C LEU A 188 -6.34 -11.40 12.22
N ASP A 189 -6.91 -12.60 12.32
CA ASP A 189 -6.55 -13.78 11.53
C ASP A 189 -7.73 -14.19 10.66
N PHE A 190 -7.51 -14.27 9.34
CA PHE A 190 -8.54 -14.55 8.36
C PHE A 190 -8.14 -15.79 7.55
N PRO A 191 -8.66 -16.98 7.88
CA PRO A 191 -8.17 -18.25 7.33
C PRO A 191 -8.41 -18.40 5.82
N ARG A 192 -9.41 -17.68 5.27
CA ARG A 192 -9.74 -17.70 3.84
C ARG A 192 -8.99 -16.63 3.02
N VAL A 193 -8.12 -15.83 3.64
CA VAL A 193 -7.31 -14.83 2.92
C VAL A 193 -6.10 -15.51 2.29
N SER A 194 -6.12 -15.58 0.96
CA SER A 194 -5.02 -16.11 0.14
C SER A 194 -4.25 -15.04 -0.62
N LEU A 195 -4.76 -13.81 -0.69
CA LEU A 195 -4.11 -12.69 -1.40
C LEU A 195 -4.14 -11.41 -0.59
N VAL A 196 -2.99 -10.74 -0.54
CA VAL A 196 -2.86 -9.39 -0.01
C VAL A 196 -2.23 -8.50 -1.09
N GLY A 197 -2.93 -7.45 -1.51
CA GLY A 197 -2.44 -6.47 -2.48
C GLY A 197 -2.15 -5.13 -1.84
N VAL A 198 -0.91 -4.66 -1.89
CA VAL A 198 -0.55 -3.28 -1.51
C VAL A 198 -0.69 -2.39 -2.74
N ILE A 199 -1.67 -1.49 -2.71
CA ILE A 199 -2.05 -0.68 -3.89
C ILE A 199 -0.98 0.34 -4.28
N SER A 200 -0.31 0.95 -3.29
CA SER A 200 0.84 1.82 -3.50
C SER A 200 1.72 1.84 -2.26
N ALA A 201 2.96 1.37 -2.39
CA ALA A 201 3.98 1.53 -1.35
C ALA A 201 4.55 2.97 -1.32
N ASP A 202 4.46 3.70 -2.44
CA ASP A 202 5.05 5.03 -2.63
C ASP A 202 4.50 6.07 -1.66
N THR A 203 3.23 5.93 -1.27
CA THR A 203 2.58 6.89 -0.36
C THR A 203 3.27 6.91 1.00
N ALA A 204 3.73 5.75 1.49
CA ALA A 204 4.46 5.65 2.75
C ALA A 204 5.87 6.23 2.64
N LEU A 205 6.56 5.97 1.52
CA LEU A 205 7.91 6.44 1.26
C LEU A 205 8.01 7.95 1.12
N ASN A 206 7.00 8.56 0.52
CA ASN A 206 6.98 9.98 0.20
C ASN A 206 6.30 10.82 1.30
N LEU A 207 6.05 10.24 2.47
CA LEU A 207 5.71 11.05 3.63
C LEU A 207 6.88 11.99 3.94
N PRO A 208 6.61 13.27 4.24
CA PRO A 208 7.64 14.23 4.64
C PRO A 208 8.06 13.92 6.09
N ASP A 209 8.73 12.78 6.29
CA ASP A 209 9.22 12.26 7.57
C ASP A 209 10.48 11.45 7.31
N PHE A 210 11.57 11.70 8.04
CA PHE A 210 12.84 10.99 7.86
C PHE A 210 12.74 9.48 8.14
N ARG A 211 11.71 9.04 8.86
CA ARG A 211 11.40 7.63 9.13
C ARG A 211 10.46 7.01 8.10
N SER A 212 10.18 7.67 6.98
CA SER A 212 9.27 7.15 5.94
C SER A 212 9.69 5.77 5.43
N GLY A 213 10.99 5.54 5.23
CA GLY A 213 11.55 4.24 4.87
C GLY A 213 11.27 3.16 5.92
N GLU A 214 11.59 3.41 7.18
CA GLU A 214 11.33 2.49 8.30
C GLU A 214 9.83 2.18 8.44
N ARG A 215 8.98 3.21 8.36
CA ARG A 215 7.52 3.03 8.42
C ARG A 215 7.00 2.20 7.26
N THR A 216 7.54 2.41 6.06
CA THR A 216 7.17 1.64 4.86
C THR A 216 7.56 0.18 5.05
N PHE A 217 8.79 -0.08 5.47
CA PHE A 217 9.27 -1.44 5.76
C PHE A 217 8.36 -2.14 6.79
N ASN A 218 8.09 -1.48 7.92
CA ASN A 218 7.25 -2.04 8.99
C ASN A 218 5.84 -2.34 8.48
N LEU A 219 5.28 -1.45 7.68
CA LEU A 219 3.95 -1.60 7.11
C LEU A 219 3.87 -2.76 6.13
N LEU A 220 4.79 -2.83 5.16
CA LEU A 220 4.84 -3.90 4.16
C LEU A 220 5.09 -5.26 4.82
N THR A 221 5.99 -5.32 5.80
CA THR A 221 6.26 -6.55 6.57
C THR A 221 5.03 -6.98 7.37
N GLN A 222 4.32 -6.05 8.02
CA GLN A 222 3.11 -6.34 8.78
C GLN A 222 1.98 -6.85 7.88
N VAL A 223 1.79 -6.21 6.73
CA VAL A 223 0.77 -6.55 5.74
C VAL A 223 1.08 -7.89 5.08
N GLY A 224 2.35 -8.14 4.73
CA GLY A 224 2.80 -9.42 4.19
C GLY A 224 2.60 -10.56 5.18
N GLY A 225 2.81 -10.35 6.48
CA GLY A 225 2.57 -11.36 7.52
C GLY A 225 1.09 -11.72 7.78
N ARG A 226 0.14 -11.21 6.99
CA ARG A 226 -1.30 -11.49 7.11
C ARG A 226 -1.84 -12.55 6.15
N SER A 227 -1.13 -12.84 5.06
CA SER A 227 -1.48 -13.96 4.18
C SER A 227 -0.77 -15.24 4.63
N GLY A 228 -1.33 -16.41 4.26
CA GLY A 228 -0.69 -17.70 4.52
C GLY A 228 -0.74 -18.16 5.99
N ARG A 229 -1.75 -17.72 6.75
CA ARG A 229 -2.05 -18.24 8.10
C ARG A 229 -3.02 -19.42 8.08
N GLY A 230 -3.88 -19.50 7.07
CA GLY A 230 -4.75 -20.66 6.78
C GLY A 230 -4.04 -21.74 5.97
N GLU A 231 -4.78 -22.76 5.53
CA GLU A 231 -4.28 -23.87 4.70
C GLU A 231 -3.83 -23.43 3.31
N ALA A 232 -4.36 -22.32 2.80
CA ALA A 232 -3.97 -21.77 1.51
C ALA A 232 -2.63 -21.03 1.58
N GLU A 233 -1.75 -21.29 0.62
CA GLU A 233 -0.54 -20.50 0.40
C GLU A 233 -0.91 -19.04 0.16
N GLY A 234 -0.37 -18.16 0.99
CA GLY A 234 -0.59 -16.72 0.87
C GLY A 234 0.29 -16.13 -0.23
N LYS A 235 -0.28 -15.23 -1.04
CA LYS A 235 0.47 -14.36 -1.94
C LYS A 235 0.36 -12.91 -1.51
N VAL A 236 1.44 -12.17 -1.69
CA VAL A 236 1.50 -10.72 -1.45
C VAL A 236 1.95 -10.04 -2.73
N ILE A 237 1.20 -9.06 -3.20
CA ILE A 237 1.57 -8.25 -4.37
C ILE A 237 1.77 -6.82 -3.93
N ILE A 238 2.95 -6.26 -4.15
CA ILE A 238 3.30 -4.89 -3.79
C ILE A 238 3.45 -4.07 -5.06
N GLN A 239 2.61 -3.06 -5.22
CA GLN A 239 2.67 -2.14 -6.34
C GLN A 239 3.42 -0.87 -5.94
N THR A 240 4.35 -0.42 -6.78
CA THR A 240 5.19 0.75 -6.51
C THR A 240 5.73 1.36 -7.80
N TYR A 241 6.00 2.65 -7.79
CA TYR A 241 6.71 3.37 -8.86
C TYR A 241 8.21 3.51 -8.58
N VAL A 242 8.66 3.07 -7.39
CA VAL A 242 10.07 3.05 -6.97
C VAL A 242 10.47 1.65 -6.48
N PRO A 243 10.38 0.60 -7.31
CA PRO A 243 10.64 -0.79 -6.90
C PRO A 243 12.07 -1.01 -6.38
N GLU A 244 13.01 -0.15 -6.75
CA GLU A 244 14.41 -0.22 -6.33
C GLU A 244 14.66 0.36 -4.92
N HIS A 245 13.65 0.97 -4.28
CA HIS A 245 13.83 1.61 -2.99
C HIS A 245 14.17 0.58 -1.90
N TYR A 246 15.24 0.84 -1.12
CA TYR A 246 15.79 -0.10 -0.13
C TYR A 246 14.73 -0.65 0.85
N ALA A 247 13.83 0.20 1.34
CA ALA A 247 12.77 -0.21 2.28
C ALA A 247 11.78 -1.20 1.65
N ILE A 248 11.53 -1.10 0.34
CA ILE A 248 10.67 -2.04 -0.38
C ILE A 248 11.43 -3.37 -0.55
N ILE A 249 12.67 -3.33 -1.02
CA ILE A 249 13.51 -4.53 -1.20
C ILE A 249 13.68 -5.28 0.12
N ALA A 250 13.97 -4.58 1.21
CA ALA A 250 14.15 -5.15 2.54
C ALA A 250 12.87 -5.83 3.05
N SER A 251 11.69 -5.27 2.74
CA SER A 251 10.41 -5.83 3.17
C SER A 251 10.12 -7.22 2.58
N ILE A 252 10.60 -7.51 1.35
CA ILE A 252 10.48 -8.84 0.72
C ILE A 252 11.27 -9.88 1.49
N ARG A 253 12.51 -9.52 1.86
CA ARG A 253 13.46 -10.43 2.48
C ARG A 253 13.17 -10.65 3.96
N HIS A 254 12.13 -9.99 4.49
CA HIS A 254 11.86 -9.91 5.92
C HIS A 254 13.11 -9.52 6.72
N ASP A 255 13.95 -8.67 6.12
CA ASP A 255 15.31 -8.38 6.59
C ASP A 255 15.29 -7.32 7.70
N TYR A 256 14.55 -7.60 8.77
CA TYR A 256 14.39 -6.71 9.92
C TYR A 256 15.71 -6.48 10.69
N GLN A 257 16.67 -7.40 10.54
CA GLN A 257 17.91 -7.37 11.32
C GLN A 257 19.02 -6.52 10.70
N ARG A 258 18.94 -6.23 9.39
CA ARG A 258 19.89 -5.38 8.66
C ARG A 258 19.53 -3.90 8.71
#